data_AF-A0ABD6F1Q7-F1
#
_entry.id   AF-A0ABD6F1Q7-F1
#
_cell.length_a   1.000
_cell.length_b   1.000
_cell.length_c   1.000
_cell.angle_alpha   90.00
_cell.angle_beta   90.00
_cell.angle_gamma   90.00
#
_symmetry.space_group_name_H-M   'P 1'
#
loop_
_entity.id
_entity.type
_entity.pdbx_description
1 polymer ?
#
loop_
_entity_poly.entity_id
_entity_poly.type
_entity_poly.pdbx_seq_one_letter_code
_entity_poly.pdbx_strand_id
1 'polypeptide(L)'
;MGIIENIDPQKMTGTRVSYIPHQAVITPSKIMTKIRVVYDASAKTGRTEHSLKECPLRGSVILPNICGMLLRFRIYPIVLVADIEKAFLQVGFREEDRDTTRFLWVKIKEKGVAPDNLIFYQFKRIAFGVISCPFLLAAVIRHHFDEFVKLVEDPVEREWTQKVLDEVKDNIYVDNLIISCKNEKDAENKYHFLKTVFSSASMNLGEWRSNKNELNSIFSEKDQMKEKYINISGLQWDRGKNTLSVNLRCDSGERLRGVCNG
;
A
#
# COMPACT_ATOMS: atom_id res chain seq x y z
N MET A 1 -14.58 11.46 4.90
CA MET A 1 -13.29 10.73 4.87
C MET A 1 -12.99 10.22 6.28
N GLY A 2 -13.31 8.96 6.57
CA GLY A 2 -13.18 8.36 7.91
C GLY A 2 -11.78 7.82 8.22
N ILE A 3 -10.74 8.63 8.01
CA ILE A 3 -9.34 8.26 8.29
C ILE A 3 -8.91 8.74 9.68
N ILE A 4 -9.28 9.98 10.03
CA ILE A 4 -9.08 10.56 11.35
C ILE A 4 -10.42 11.02 11.90
N GLU A 5 -10.52 11.09 13.23
CA GLU A 5 -11.68 11.65 13.92
C GLU A 5 -11.25 12.57 15.06
N ASN A 6 -12.05 13.61 15.30
CA ASN A 6 -11.89 14.48 16.46
C ASN A 6 -12.38 13.73 17.70
N ILE A 7 -11.65 13.86 18.80
CA ILE A 7 -11.94 13.17 20.04
C ILE A 7 -11.94 14.12 21.23
N ASP A 8 -12.72 13.76 22.24
CA ASP A 8 -12.58 14.28 23.59
C ASP A 8 -11.41 13.54 24.27
N PRO A 9 -10.32 14.22 24.66
CA PRO A 9 -9.17 13.54 25.27
C PRO A 9 -9.50 12.82 26.58
N GLN A 10 -10.59 13.22 27.26
CA GLN A 10 -11.03 12.59 28.51
C GLN A 10 -11.80 11.29 28.29
N LYS A 11 -12.32 11.07 27.08
CA LYS A 11 -13.03 9.83 26.72
C LYS A 11 -12.03 8.85 26.13
N MET A 12 -11.99 7.65 26.69
CA MET A 12 -11.16 6.56 26.20
C MET A 12 -12.04 5.43 25.69
N THR A 13 -11.67 4.87 24.55
CA THR A 13 -12.25 3.63 23.98
C THR A 13 -11.39 2.42 24.29
N GLY A 14 -10.10 2.61 24.59
CA GLY A 14 -9.12 1.56 24.87
C GLY A 14 -8.53 1.59 26.28
N THR A 15 -7.63 0.65 26.55
CA THR A 15 -6.87 0.56 27.81
C THR A 15 -5.53 1.31 27.76
N ARG A 16 -5.07 1.71 26.57
CA ARG A 16 -3.79 2.38 26.34
C ARG A 16 -3.99 3.64 25.52
N VAL A 17 -3.30 4.71 25.92
CA VAL A 17 -3.32 5.99 25.23
C VAL A 17 -1.91 6.38 24.85
N SER A 18 -1.72 6.84 23.62
CA SER A 18 -0.44 7.37 23.16
C SER A 18 -0.66 8.54 22.19
N TYR A 19 0.19 9.56 22.31
CA TYR A 19 0.20 10.72 21.44
C TYR A 19 1.40 10.66 20.50
N ILE A 20 1.15 10.60 19.20
CA ILE A 20 2.17 10.55 18.16
C ILE A 20 2.54 11.98 17.78
N PRO A 21 3.82 12.39 17.94
CA PRO A 21 4.28 13.66 17.44
C PRO A 21 4.27 13.66 15.90
N HIS A 22 4.03 14.83 15.32
CA HIS A 22 4.06 15.00 13.88
C HIS A 22 4.73 16.29 13.47
N GLN A 23 5.20 16.32 12.22
CA GLN A 23 5.84 17.48 11.62
C GLN A 23 5.52 17.57 10.14
N ALA A 24 5.48 18.80 9.61
CA ALA A 24 5.32 19.05 8.20
C ALA A 24 6.68 18.90 7.48
N VAL A 25 6.75 17.96 6.54
CA VAL A 25 7.86 17.83 5.60
C VAL A 25 7.48 18.52 4.30
N ILE A 26 8.22 19.56 3.93
CA ILE A 26 8.02 20.33 2.72
C ILE A 26 8.98 19.81 1.65
N THR A 27 8.45 19.39 0.51
CA THR A 27 9.24 18.97 -0.65
C THR A 27 8.83 19.82 -1.85
N PRO A 28 9.42 21.02 -2.02
CA PRO A 28 8.97 21.99 -3.02
C PRO A 28 9.00 21.48 -4.47
N SER A 29 9.89 20.52 -4.75
CA SER A 29 10.07 19.89 -6.07
C SER A 29 8.95 18.90 -6.45
N LYS A 30 8.05 18.52 -5.53
CA LYS A 30 6.90 17.67 -5.85
C LYS A 30 5.77 18.51 -6.45
N ILE A 31 5.30 18.08 -7.62
CA ILE A 31 4.23 18.77 -8.37
C ILE A 31 2.89 18.70 -7.59
N MET A 32 2.54 17.53 -7.05
CA MET A 32 1.21 17.29 -6.47
C MET A 32 1.09 17.61 -4.98
N THR A 33 2.07 17.22 -4.16
CA THR A 33 1.98 17.33 -2.70
C THR A 33 3.25 17.96 -2.15
N LYS A 34 3.26 19.30 -2.12
CA LYS A 34 4.38 20.11 -1.64
C LYS A 34 4.61 19.98 -0.13
N ILE A 35 3.59 19.61 0.63
CA ILE A 35 3.66 19.42 2.09
C ILE A 35 3.07 18.06 2.46
N ARG A 36 3.79 17.26 3.24
CA ARG A 36 3.30 16.00 3.83
C ARG A 36 3.47 16.05 5.35
N VAL A 37 2.45 15.65 6.09
CA VAL A 37 2.56 15.47 7.54
C VAL A 37 3.19 14.11 7.79
N VAL A 38 4.29 14.09 8.54
CA VAL A 38 4.98 12.87 8.98
C VAL A 38 4.71 12.67 10.45
N TYR A 39 4.16 11.51 10.79
CA TYR A 39 3.89 11.07 12.15
C TYR A 39 5.04 10.17 12.61
N ASP A 40 5.67 10.53 13.72
CA ASP A 40 6.81 9.79 14.26
C ASP A 40 6.35 8.76 15.30
N ALA A 41 6.01 7.56 14.81
CA ALA A 41 5.66 6.42 15.65
C ALA A 41 6.87 5.81 16.39
N SER A 42 8.09 6.28 16.12
CA SER A 42 9.31 5.85 16.81
C SER A 42 9.67 6.74 18.01
N ALA A 43 8.97 7.87 18.17
CA ALA A 43 9.14 8.75 19.30
C ALA A 43 8.89 8.00 20.62
N LYS A 44 9.76 8.26 21.60
CA LYS A 44 9.68 7.69 22.94
C LYS A 44 9.46 8.80 23.94
N THR A 45 8.56 8.54 24.87
CA THR A 45 8.21 9.42 25.99
C THR A 45 9.34 9.48 27.04
N GLY A 46 10.13 8.40 27.17
CA GLY A 46 11.36 8.35 27.97
C GLY A 46 12.35 7.28 27.50
N ARG A 47 13.55 7.23 28.10
CA ARG A 47 14.62 6.28 27.70
C ARG A 47 14.24 4.81 27.89
N THR A 48 13.38 4.51 28.86
CA THR A 48 12.92 3.16 29.21
C THR A 48 11.56 2.81 28.62
N GLU A 49 10.91 3.75 27.92
CA GLU A 49 9.59 3.53 27.36
C GLU A 49 9.66 2.99 25.92
N HIS A 50 8.62 2.24 25.55
CA HIS A 50 8.47 1.70 24.20
C HIS A 50 7.77 2.71 23.29
N SER A 51 8.24 2.78 22.06
CA SER A 51 7.57 3.55 21.00
C SER A 51 6.38 2.78 20.44
N LEU A 52 5.44 3.48 19.80
CA LEU A 52 4.30 2.84 19.11
C LEU A 52 4.75 1.88 18.01
N LYS A 53 5.94 2.07 17.44
CA LYS A 53 6.53 1.16 16.46
C LYS A 53 6.97 -0.18 17.07
N GLU A 54 7.35 -0.20 18.36
CA GLU A 54 7.90 -1.37 19.06
C GLU A 54 6.83 -2.21 19.77
N CYS A 55 5.70 -1.61 20.14
CA CYS A 55 4.65 -2.30 20.90
C CYS A 55 3.89 -3.38 20.10
N PRO A 56 3.53 -3.17 18.82
CA PRO A 56 2.74 -4.14 18.07
C PRO A 56 3.58 -5.35 17.67
N LEU A 57 2.97 -6.54 17.74
CA LEU A 57 3.55 -7.73 17.16
C LEU A 57 3.67 -7.55 15.66
N ARG A 58 4.87 -7.79 15.12
CA ARG A 58 5.14 -7.71 13.67
C ARG A 58 4.21 -8.58 12.83
N GLY A 59 3.74 -9.69 13.38
CA GLY A 59 3.03 -10.74 12.63
C GLY A 59 3.97 -11.58 11.78
N SER A 60 3.43 -12.64 11.19
CA SER A 60 4.18 -13.54 10.31
C SER A 60 4.54 -12.85 8.99
N VAL A 61 5.70 -13.19 8.43
CA VAL A 61 6.07 -12.68 7.10
C VAL A 61 5.30 -13.49 6.04
N ILE A 62 4.17 -12.94 5.61
CA ILE A 62 3.28 -13.54 4.59
C ILE A 62 3.40 -12.85 3.22
N LEU A 63 4.33 -11.90 3.09
CA LEU A 63 4.64 -11.29 1.81
C LEU A 63 5.31 -12.32 0.89
N PRO A 64 4.95 -12.34 -0.40
CA PRO A 64 5.58 -13.25 -1.35
C PRO A 64 7.08 -12.98 -1.46
N ASN A 65 7.83 -14.05 -1.76
CA ASN A 65 9.25 -13.95 -2.05
C ASN A 65 9.46 -13.12 -3.31
N ILE A 66 10.20 -12.00 -3.19
CA ILE A 66 10.47 -11.08 -4.30
C ILE A 66 11.11 -11.81 -5.48
N CYS A 67 12.09 -12.70 -5.26
CA CYS A 67 12.70 -13.47 -6.35
C CYS A 67 11.67 -14.34 -7.07
N GLY A 68 10.76 -14.99 -6.33
CA GLY A 68 9.66 -15.76 -6.91
C GLY A 68 8.72 -14.90 -7.77
N MET A 69 8.38 -13.70 -7.30
CA MET A 69 7.60 -12.74 -8.08
C MET A 69 8.31 -12.31 -9.37
N LEU A 70 9.62 -12.05 -9.29
CA LEU A 70 10.42 -11.64 -10.45
C LEU A 70 10.52 -12.75 -11.50
N LEU A 71 10.58 -14.01 -11.07
CA LEU A 71 10.51 -15.16 -11.96
C LEU A 71 9.13 -15.25 -12.62
N ARG A 72 8.04 -15.10 -11.85
CA ARG A 72 6.66 -15.12 -12.37
C ARG A 72 6.33 -13.98 -13.32
N PHE A 73 6.93 -12.81 -13.08
CA PHE A 73 6.89 -11.66 -14.00
C PHE A 73 7.41 -12.01 -15.41
N ARG A 74 8.25 -13.05 -15.55
CA ARG A 74 8.82 -13.50 -16.83
C ARG A 74 8.16 -14.74 -17.43
N ILE A 75 7.15 -15.33 -16.79
CA ILE A 75 6.51 -16.56 -17.29
C ILE A 75 5.76 -16.33 -18.61
N TYR A 76 5.11 -15.17 -18.77
CA TYR A 76 4.31 -14.86 -19.96
C TYR A 76 4.71 -13.51 -20.59
N PRO A 77 4.45 -13.31 -21.89
CA PRO A 77 4.98 -12.16 -22.63
C PRO A 77 4.32 -10.82 -22.26
N ILE A 78 3.08 -10.84 -21.76
CA ILE A 78 2.37 -9.62 -21.36
C ILE A 78 2.44 -9.49 -19.85
N VAL A 79 2.69 -8.28 -19.35
CA VAL A 79 2.66 -7.97 -17.93
C VAL A 79 1.63 -6.89 -17.65
N LEU A 80 0.89 -7.05 -16.55
CA LEU A 80 0.08 -6.05 -15.89
C LEU A 80 0.74 -5.65 -14.57
N VAL A 81 0.85 -4.36 -14.33
CA VAL A 81 1.27 -3.78 -13.06
C VAL A 81 0.20 -2.83 -12.58
N ALA A 82 -0.15 -2.89 -11.29
CA ALA A 82 -1.10 -1.98 -10.66
C ALA A 82 -0.64 -1.60 -9.25
N ASP A 83 -1.18 -0.51 -8.72
CA ASP A 83 -0.96 -0.03 -7.36
C ASP A 83 -2.29 0.00 -6.59
N ILE A 84 -2.27 -0.40 -5.32
CA ILE A 84 -3.41 -0.27 -4.42
C ILE A 84 -3.41 1.13 -3.84
N GLU A 85 -4.35 1.95 -4.31
CA GLU A 85 -4.42 3.35 -3.91
C GLU A 85 -4.58 3.48 -2.39
N LYS A 86 -3.56 4.09 -1.77
CA LYS A 86 -3.52 4.33 -0.32
C LYS A 86 -3.77 3.05 0.50
N ALA A 87 -3.14 1.94 0.11
CA ALA A 87 -3.39 0.60 0.65
C ALA A 87 -3.56 0.53 2.18
N PHE A 88 -2.61 1.08 2.95
CA PHE A 88 -2.70 1.07 4.42
C PHE A 88 -3.91 1.85 4.96
N LEU A 89 -4.28 2.96 4.30
CA LEU A 89 -5.46 3.74 4.66
C LEU A 89 -6.77 3.03 4.28
N GLN A 90 -6.75 1.84 3.72
CA GLN A 90 -7.96 1.01 3.56
C GLN A 90 -8.17 0.06 4.75
N VAL A 91 -7.15 -0.13 5.59
CA VAL A 91 -7.23 -1.00 6.76
C VAL A 91 -7.58 -0.19 8.01
N GLY A 92 -8.69 -0.56 8.66
CA GLY A 92 -9.17 0.08 9.88
C GLY A 92 -8.51 -0.47 11.15
N PHE A 93 -8.37 0.38 12.16
CA PHE A 93 -8.09 -0.04 13.54
C PHE A 93 -9.39 -0.47 14.24
N ARG A 94 -9.27 -1.50 15.09
CA ARG A 94 -10.30 -1.80 16.09
C ARG A 94 -10.48 -0.59 17.00
N GLU A 95 -11.70 -0.36 17.46
CA GLU A 95 -12.03 0.87 18.21
C GLU A 95 -11.22 0.99 19.51
N GLU A 96 -10.95 -0.14 20.15
CA GLU A 96 -10.12 -0.27 21.36
C GLU A 96 -8.65 0.11 21.15
N ASP A 97 -8.13 0.01 19.92
CA ASP A 97 -6.71 0.29 19.61
C ASP A 97 -6.48 1.73 19.13
N ARG A 98 -7.54 2.45 18.73
CA ARG A 98 -7.42 3.80 18.13
C ARG A 98 -6.79 4.82 19.08
N ASP A 99 -6.98 4.65 20.38
CA ASP A 99 -6.40 5.52 21.42
C ASP A 99 -4.87 5.50 21.46
N THR A 100 -4.24 4.47 20.89
CA THR A 100 -2.77 4.42 20.75
C THR A 100 -2.25 5.32 19.62
N THR A 101 -3.15 5.92 18.85
CA THR A 101 -2.85 6.64 17.60
C THR A 101 -3.22 8.12 17.65
N ARG A 102 -3.40 8.67 18.86
CA ARG A 102 -3.82 10.06 19.04
C ARG A 102 -2.74 11.03 18.59
N PHE A 103 -3.12 12.23 18.21
CA PHE A 103 -2.20 13.33 17.95
C PHE A 103 -2.87 14.68 18.20
N LEU A 104 -2.05 15.70 18.48
CA LEU A 104 -2.50 17.05 18.78
C LEU A 104 -2.43 17.92 17.53
N TRP A 105 -3.39 18.80 17.31
CA TRP A 105 -3.36 19.78 16.23
C TRP A 105 -3.60 21.19 16.77
N VAL A 106 -2.81 22.14 16.30
CA VAL A 106 -2.97 23.56 16.65
C VAL A 106 -3.97 24.19 15.69
N LYS A 107 -5.10 24.68 16.21
CA LYS A 107 -6.19 25.24 15.39
C LYS A 107 -5.78 26.55 14.72
N ILE A 108 -5.23 27.47 15.49
CA ILE A 108 -4.82 28.80 15.04
C ILE A 108 -3.32 28.94 15.26
N LYS A 109 -2.54 29.02 14.18
CA LYS A 109 -1.07 29.02 14.23
C LYS A 109 -0.54 30.18 15.07
N GLU A 110 -1.15 31.35 14.96
CA GLU A 110 -0.74 32.61 15.60
C GLU A 110 -0.90 32.57 17.12
N LYS A 111 -1.85 31.77 17.62
CA LYS A 111 -2.08 31.58 19.06
C LYS A 111 -1.12 30.56 19.70
N GLY A 112 -0.32 29.85 18.91
CA GLY A 112 0.62 28.86 19.40
C GLY A 112 -0.05 27.70 20.16
N VAL A 113 0.72 27.03 21.01
CA VAL A 113 0.24 25.91 21.83
C VAL A 113 -0.45 26.46 23.08
N ALA A 114 -1.79 26.45 23.09
CA ALA A 114 -2.61 26.87 24.23
C ALA A 114 -3.78 25.87 24.43
N PRO A 115 -4.25 25.62 25.67
CA PRO A 115 -5.28 24.61 25.95
C PRO A 115 -6.58 24.79 25.14
N ASP A 116 -7.01 26.03 24.92
CA ASP A 116 -8.20 26.42 24.15
C ASP A 116 -7.97 26.40 22.62
N ASN A 117 -6.72 26.21 22.19
CA ASN A 117 -6.30 26.22 20.79
C ASN A 117 -5.83 24.83 20.29
N LEU A 118 -5.92 23.80 21.14
CA LEU A 118 -5.57 22.42 20.81
C LEU A 118 -6.80 21.62 20.41
N ILE A 119 -6.65 20.86 19.33
CA ILE A 119 -7.60 19.85 18.88
C ILE A 119 -6.95 18.48 19.02
N PHE A 120 -7.72 17.52 19.50
CA PHE A 120 -7.28 16.14 19.67
C PHE A 120 -7.87 15.30 18.55
N TYR A 121 -7.01 14.59 17.84
CA TYR A 121 -7.39 13.67 16.78
C TYR A 121 -6.88 12.27 17.10
N GLN A 122 -7.50 11.26 16.49
CA GLN A 122 -6.97 9.91 16.42
C GLN A 122 -7.15 9.32 15.02
N PHE A 123 -6.34 8.32 14.69
CA PHE A 123 -6.50 7.56 13.46
C PHE A 123 -7.50 6.42 13.62
N LYS A 124 -8.40 6.32 12.65
CA LYS A 124 -9.30 5.16 12.47
C LYS A 124 -8.69 4.08 11.59
N ARG A 125 -7.62 4.42 10.87
CA ARG A 125 -7.01 3.59 9.82
C ARG A 125 -5.49 3.65 9.90
N ILE A 126 -4.83 2.62 9.37
CA ILE A 126 -3.37 2.50 9.41
C ILE A 126 -2.74 3.60 8.54
N ALA A 127 -2.10 4.60 9.17
CA ALA A 127 -1.60 5.79 8.48
C ALA A 127 -0.08 6.03 8.62
N PHE A 128 0.61 5.21 9.41
CA PHE A 128 2.03 5.39 9.73
C PHE A 128 2.74 4.03 9.79
N GLY A 129 4.06 4.04 9.61
CA GLY A 129 4.91 2.86 9.39
C GLY A 129 5.12 1.98 10.63
N VAL A 130 4.02 1.50 11.22
CA VAL A 130 4.02 0.48 12.27
C VAL A 130 4.58 -0.82 11.71
N ILE A 131 5.30 -1.57 12.54
CA ILE A 131 5.96 -2.81 12.12
C ILE A 131 5.00 -3.90 11.62
N SER A 132 3.73 -3.85 12.06
CA SER A 132 2.68 -4.78 11.69
C SER A 132 1.93 -4.42 10.41
N CYS A 133 2.09 -3.21 9.85
CA CYS A 133 1.32 -2.73 8.69
C CYS A 133 1.39 -3.69 7.48
N PRO A 134 2.57 -4.21 7.07
CA PRO A 134 2.65 -5.09 5.92
C PRO A 134 1.90 -6.40 6.15
N PHE A 135 1.98 -6.97 7.36
CA PHE A 135 1.23 -8.17 7.73
C PHE A 135 -0.27 -7.90 7.72
N LEU A 136 -0.73 -6.82 8.35
CA LEU A 136 -2.15 -6.48 8.44
C LEU A 136 -2.77 -6.27 7.05
N LEU A 137 -2.09 -5.52 6.17
CA LEU A 137 -2.54 -5.32 4.80
C LEU A 137 -2.66 -6.64 4.04
N ALA A 138 -1.60 -7.46 4.06
CA ALA A 138 -1.60 -8.74 3.38
C ALA A 138 -2.67 -9.70 3.95
N ALA A 139 -2.85 -9.74 5.26
CA ALA A 139 -3.85 -10.58 5.93
C ALA A 139 -5.27 -10.18 5.53
N VAL A 140 -5.58 -8.88 5.51
CA VAL A 140 -6.89 -8.35 5.09
C VAL A 140 -7.18 -8.70 3.63
N ILE A 141 -6.22 -8.49 2.73
CA ILE A 141 -6.39 -8.82 1.31
C ILE A 141 -6.62 -10.32 1.12
N ARG A 142 -5.82 -11.17 1.76
CA ARG A 142 -5.98 -12.64 1.68
C ARG A 142 -7.33 -13.10 2.22
N HIS A 143 -7.76 -12.54 3.36
CA HIS A 143 -9.07 -12.82 3.92
C HIS A 143 -10.20 -12.46 2.94
N HIS A 144 -10.15 -11.26 2.34
CA HIS A 144 -11.12 -10.86 1.33
C HIS A 144 -11.15 -11.78 0.12
N PHE A 145 -10.00 -12.28 -0.34
CA PHE A 145 -9.96 -13.24 -1.44
C PHE A 145 -10.60 -14.57 -1.06
N ASP A 146 -10.30 -15.10 0.13
CA ASP A 146 -10.85 -16.35 0.60
C ASP A 146 -12.38 -16.24 0.81
N GLU A 147 -12.88 -15.10 1.27
CA GLU A 147 -14.32 -14.83 1.35
C GLU A 147 -14.94 -14.64 -0.04
N PHE A 148 -14.27 -13.94 -0.97
CA PHE A 148 -14.78 -13.72 -2.32
C PHE A 148 -14.99 -15.04 -3.07
N VAL A 149 -14.06 -15.99 -2.97
CA VAL A 149 -14.19 -17.31 -3.61
C VAL A 149 -15.44 -18.05 -3.13
N LYS A 150 -15.79 -17.94 -1.85
CA LYS A 150 -16.98 -18.58 -1.27
C LYS A 150 -18.29 -18.03 -1.83
N LEU A 151 -18.29 -16.79 -2.33
CA LEU A 151 -19.46 -16.15 -2.93
C LEU A 151 -19.72 -16.62 -4.37
N VAL A 152 -18.74 -17.24 -5.03
CA VAL A 152 -18.89 -17.71 -6.41
C VAL A 152 -19.62 -19.05 -6.40
N GLU A 153 -20.85 -19.10 -6.91
CA GLU A 153 -21.69 -20.30 -6.90
C GLU A 153 -21.30 -21.32 -7.96
N ASP A 154 -21.01 -20.87 -9.18
CA ASP A 154 -20.63 -21.73 -10.29
C ASP A 154 -19.28 -22.42 -10.04
N PRO A 155 -19.19 -23.76 -10.11
CA PRO A 155 -17.94 -24.48 -9.80
C PRO A 155 -16.77 -24.14 -10.73
N VAL A 156 -17.04 -23.90 -12.02
CA VAL A 156 -16.00 -23.62 -13.01
C VAL A 156 -15.46 -22.21 -12.81
N GLU A 157 -16.35 -21.24 -12.59
CA GLU A 157 -15.98 -19.88 -12.26
C GLU A 157 -15.23 -19.81 -10.92
N ARG A 158 -15.66 -20.60 -9.92
CA ARG A 158 -14.99 -20.67 -8.61
C ARG A 158 -13.57 -21.19 -8.74
N GLU A 159 -13.35 -22.26 -9.53
CA GLU A 159 -12.00 -22.79 -9.78
C GLU A 159 -11.10 -21.76 -10.45
N TRP A 160 -11.61 -21.07 -11.48
CA TRP A 160 -10.85 -20.00 -12.15
C TRP A 160 -10.56 -18.82 -11.22
N THR A 161 -11.56 -18.39 -10.43
CA THR A 161 -11.45 -17.33 -9.42
C THR A 161 -10.36 -17.67 -8.41
N GLN A 162 -10.42 -18.87 -7.81
CA GLN A 162 -9.42 -19.34 -6.85
C GLN A 162 -8.02 -19.31 -7.45
N LYS A 163 -7.87 -19.81 -8.69
CA LYS A 163 -6.59 -19.83 -9.40
C LYS A 163 -6.01 -18.43 -9.62
N VAL A 164 -6.83 -17.47 -10.07
CA VAL A 164 -6.37 -16.09 -10.31
C VAL A 164 -6.03 -15.42 -8.98
N LEU A 165 -6.81 -15.62 -7.92
CA LEU A 165 -6.54 -15.01 -6.62
C LEU A 165 -5.32 -15.62 -5.93
N ASP A 166 -5.04 -16.91 -6.11
CA ASP A 166 -3.80 -17.52 -5.62
C ASP A 166 -2.58 -16.99 -6.38
N GLU A 167 -2.69 -16.79 -7.70
CA GLU A 167 -1.67 -16.08 -8.47
C GLU A 167 -1.46 -14.65 -7.95
N VAL A 168 -2.52 -13.93 -7.59
CA VAL A 168 -2.41 -12.57 -7.03
C VAL A 168 -1.74 -12.60 -5.66
N LYS A 169 -2.10 -13.54 -4.78
CA LYS A 169 -1.47 -13.72 -3.45
C LYS A 169 0.04 -13.91 -3.56
N ASP A 170 0.48 -14.58 -4.62
CA ASP A 170 1.88 -14.83 -4.90
C ASP A 170 2.60 -13.66 -5.60
N ASN A 171 1.88 -12.66 -6.09
CA ASN A 171 2.48 -11.55 -6.83
C ASN A 171 2.06 -10.14 -6.38
N ILE A 172 1.44 -10.04 -5.22
CA ILE A 172 1.17 -8.77 -4.54
C ILE A 172 2.23 -8.50 -3.48
N TYR A 173 2.98 -7.42 -3.64
CA TYR A 173 3.98 -6.98 -2.68
C TYR A 173 3.60 -5.64 -2.09
N VAL A 174 3.08 -5.67 -0.86
CA VAL A 174 2.55 -4.51 -0.15
C VAL A 174 1.42 -3.85 -0.95
N ASP A 175 1.70 -2.76 -1.65
CA ASP A 175 0.77 -1.98 -2.48
C ASP A 175 0.90 -2.29 -3.98
N ASN A 176 1.99 -2.95 -4.41
CA ASN A 176 2.26 -3.22 -5.81
C ASN A 176 1.78 -4.61 -6.22
N LEU A 177 0.99 -4.69 -7.29
CA LEU A 177 0.58 -5.93 -7.94
C LEU A 177 1.30 -6.09 -9.27
N ILE A 178 1.83 -7.30 -9.53
CA ILE A 178 2.48 -7.66 -10.78
C ILE A 178 1.89 -8.97 -11.29
N ILE A 179 1.36 -9.03 -12.50
CA ILE A 179 0.81 -10.27 -13.05
C ILE A 179 1.26 -10.45 -14.50
N SER A 180 1.71 -11.65 -14.86
CA SER A 180 2.01 -11.99 -16.26
C SER A 180 0.81 -12.70 -16.90
N CYS A 181 0.58 -12.43 -18.18
CA CYS A 181 -0.62 -12.84 -18.93
C CYS A 181 -0.22 -13.46 -20.27
N LYS A 182 -0.90 -14.56 -20.64
CA LYS A 182 -0.58 -15.35 -21.85
C LYS A 182 -0.80 -14.58 -23.14
N ASN A 183 -1.89 -13.82 -23.19
CA ASN A 183 -2.35 -13.07 -24.34
C ASN A 183 -3.22 -11.89 -23.87
N GLU A 184 -3.63 -11.04 -24.80
CA GLU A 184 -4.41 -9.83 -24.49
C GLU A 184 -5.73 -10.15 -23.82
N LYS A 185 -6.39 -11.25 -24.21
CA LYS A 185 -7.69 -11.60 -23.65
C LYS A 185 -7.58 -12.02 -22.19
N ASP A 186 -6.56 -12.81 -21.86
CA ASP A 186 -6.21 -13.16 -20.47
C ASP A 186 -5.94 -11.90 -19.63
N ALA A 187 -5.18 -10.95 -20.19
CA ALA A 187 -4.88 -9.69 -19.52
C ALA A 187 -6.12 -8.82 -19.28
N GLU A 188 -6.97 -8.64 -20.29
CA GLU A 188 -8.23 -7.89 -20.18
C GLU A 188 -9.17 -8.52 -19.13
N ASN A 189 -9.35 -9.83 -19.18
CA ASN A 189 -10.18 -10.56 -18.21
C ASN A 189 -9.64 -10.39 -16.79
N LYS A 190 -8.33 -10.56 -16.57
CA LYS A 190 -7.69 -10.37 -15.27
C LYS A 190 -7.84 -8.92 -14.78
N TYR A 191 -7.66 -7.92 -15.64
CA TYR A 191 -7.85 -6.51 -15.28
C TYR A 191 -9.25 -6.24 -14.74
N HIS A 192 -10.30 -6.60 -15.49
CA HIS A 192 -11.68 -6.35 -15.06
C HIS A 192 -12.05 -7.15 -13.81
N PHE A 193 -11.67 -8.43 -13.76
CA PHE A 193 -11.91 -9.27 -12.59
C PHE A 193 -11.27 -8.69 -11.33
N LEU A 194 -10.00 -8.28 -11.40
CA LEU A 194 -9.28 -7.74 -10.25
C LEU A 194 -9.82 -6.38 -9.80
N LYS A 195 -10.26 -5.53 -10.74
CA LYS A 195 -10.99 -4.30 -10.38
C LYS A 195 -12.24 -4.62 -9.57
N THR A 196 -13.02 -5.63 -9.97
CA THR A 196 -14.22 -6.05 -9.24
C THR A 196 -13.89 -6.59 -7.85
N VAL A 197 -12.95 -7.53 -7.75
CA VAL A 197 -12.55 -8.14 -6.47
C VAL A 197 -12.05 -7.08 -5.49
N PHE A 198 -11.10 -6.23 -5.90
CA PHE A 198 -10.56 -5.21 -5.01
C PHE A 198 -11.60 -4.16 -4.63
N SER A 199 -12.47 -3.76 -5.56
CA SER A 199 -13.59 -2.84 -5.28
C SER A 199 -14.52 -3.42 -4.20
N SER A 200 -14.80 -4.72 -4.23
CA SER A 200 -15.60 -5.39 -3.19
C SER A 200 -14.95 -5.33 -1.81
N ALA A 201 -13.61 -5.27 -1.75
CA ALA A 201 -12.83 -5.06 -0.53
C ALA A 201 -12.67 -3.57 -0.17
N SER A 202 -13.39 -2.66 -0.83
CA SER A 202 -13.24 -1.21 -0.69
C SER A 202 -11.81 -0.70 -0.99
N MET A 203 -11.08 -1.44 -1.83
CA MET A 203 -9.73 -1.08 -2.28
C MET A 203 -9.77 -0.75 -3.78
N ASN A 204 -9.08 0.31 -4.19
CA ASN A 204 -8.98 0.65 -5.60
C ASN A 204 -7.61 0.21 -6.13
N LEU A 205 -7.59 -0.69 -7.12
CA LEU A 205 -6.41 -0.91 -7.96
C LEU A 205 -6.37 0.19 -9.02
N GLY A 206 -5.38 1.07 -8.93
CA GLY A 206 -5.11 2.15 -9.86
C GLY A 206 -3.73 2.02 -10.48
N GLU A 207 -3.32 3.07 -11.20
CA GLU A 207 -2.02 3.17 -11.87
C GLU A 207 -1.66 1.93 -12.70
N TRP A 208 -2.65 1.37 -13.41
CA TRP A 208 -2.51 0.20 -14.27
C TRP A 208 -1.58 0.48 -15.45
N ARG A 209 -0.73 -0.50 -15.74
CA ARG A 209 0.31 -0.40 -16.77
C ARG A 209 0.56 -1.75 -17.42
N SER A 210 0.82 -1.75 -18.72
CA SER A 210 1.29 -2.93 -19.44
C SER A 210 2.49 -2.63 -20.34
N ASN A 211 3.32 -3.64 -20.59
CA ASN A 211 4.33 -3.62 -21.66
C ASN A 211 3.70 -3.71 -23.05
N LYS A 212 2.42 -4.09 -23.17
CA LYS A 212 1.68 -4.08 -24.43
C LYS A 212 0.85 -2.81 -24.54
N ASN A 213 1.08 -2.02 -25.60
CA ASN A 213 0.50 -0.67 -25.73
C ASN A 213 -1.02 -0.71 -25.87
N GLU A 214 -1.55 -1.64 -26.64
CA GLU A 214 -2.97 -1.82 -26.93
C GLU A 214 -3.80 -2.01 -25.65
N LEU A 215 -3.25 -2.72 -24.66
CA LEU A 215 -3.90 -2.94 -23.37
C LEU A 215 -4.00 -1.67 -22.51
N ASN A 216 -3.10 -0.71 -22.70
CA ASN A 216 -3.17 0.53 -21.91
C ASN A 216 -4.38 1.39 -22.29
N SER A 217 -4.91 1.23 -23.50
CA SER A 217 -6.14 1.88 -23.94
C SER A 217 -7.40 1.29 -23.30
N ILE A 218 -7.31 0.09 -22.73
CA ILE A 218 -8.44 -0.60 -22.05
C ILE A 218 -8.58 -0.10 -20.61
N PHE A 219 -7.49 0.33 -19.98
CA PHE A 219 -7.55 0.86 -18.63
C PHE A 219 -8.32 2.17 -18.60
N SER A 220 -9.07 2.42 -17.53
CA SER A 220 -9.80 3.68 -17.39
C SER A 220 -8.81 4.86 -17.36
N GLU A 221 -9.17 6.03 -17.91
CA GLU A 221 -8.25 7.18 -17.95
C GLU A 221 -7.71 7.58 -16.57
N LYS A 222 -8.52 7.37 -15.52
CA LYS A 222 -8.16 7.65 -14.12
C LYS A 222 -7.18 6.63 -13.54
N ASP A 223 -7.18 5.42 -14.09
CA ASP A 223 -6.34 4.33 -13.68
C ASP A 223 -5.05 4.24 -14.51
N GLN A 224 -4.94 4.94 -15.64
CA GLN A 224 -3.76 4.89 -16.50
C GLN A 224 -2.56 5.66 -15.92
N MET A 225 -1.38 5.03 -15.93
CA MET A 225 -0.12 5.73 -15.71
C MET A 225 0.73 5.78 -16.99
N LYS A 226 0.99 7.02 -17.43
CA LYS A 226 1.63 7.30 -18.74
C LYS A 226 3.16 7.23 -18.71
N GLU A 227 3.78 7.11 -17.54
CA GLU A 227 5.23 7.07 -17.43
C GLU A 227 5.83 5.78 -18.02
N LYS A 228 6.97 5.94 -18.71
CA LYS A 228 7.72 4.84 -19.33
C LYS A 228 8.53 4.03 -18.32
N TYR A 229 9.13 4.73 -17.34
CA TYR A 229 9.96 4.15 -16.29
C TYR A 229 9.18 4.12 -15.00
N ILE A 230 9.09 2.97 -14.36
CA ILE A 230 8.28 2.78 -13.17
C ILE A 230 9.12 2.22 -12.05
N ASN A 231 8.94 2.76 -10.85
CA ASN A 231 9.48 2.18 -9.63
C ASN A 231 8.46 1.21 -9.03
N ILE A 232 8.78 -0.08 -9.03
CA ILE A 232 7.99 -1.14 -8.41
C ILE A 232 8.75 -1.59 -7.17
N SER A 233 8.42 -1.02 -6.00
CA SER A 233 9.04 -1.38 -4.72
C SER A 233 10.58 -1.39 -4.72
N GLY A 234 11.22 -0.43 -5.42
CA GLY A 234 12.67 -0.29 -5.55
C GLY A 234 13.25 -0.80 -6.88
N LEU A 235 12.43 -1.45 -7.70
CA LEU A 235 12.80 -1.97 -9.01
C LEU A 235 12.43 -0.97 -10.11
N GLN A 236 13.31 -0.73 -11.07
CA GLN A 236 13.01 0.11 -12.24
C GLN A 236 12.60 -0.74 -13.43
N TRP A 237 11.36 -0.60 -13.88
CA TRP A 237 10.85 -1.25 -15.08
C TRP A 237 10.77 -0.27 -16.26
N ASP A 238 11.44 -0.60 -17.36
CA ASP A 238 11.26 0.04 -18.67
C ASP A 238 10.25 -0.77 -19.48
N ARG A 239 9.06 -0.19 -19.67
CA ARG A 239 7.97 -0.84 -20.42
C ARG A 239 8.31 -1.04 -21.89
N GLY A 240 8.98 -0.08 -22.51
CA GLY A 240 9.26 -0.11 -23.96
C GLY A 240 10.27 -1.19 -24.33
N LYS A 241 11.19 -1.50 -23.42
CA LYS A 241 12.17 -2.59 -23.58
C LYS A 241 11.81 -3.84 -22.78
N ASN A 242 10.68 -3.82 -22.08
CA ASN A 242 10.29 -4.81 -21.08
C ASN A 242 11.45 -5.23 -20.14
N THR A 243 12.25 -4.27 -19.70
CA THR A 243 13.49 -4.53 -18.95
C THR A 243 13.32 -4.14 -17.49
N LEU A 244 13.67 -5.04 -16.56
CA LEU A 244 13.69 -4.75 -15.13
C LEU A 244 15.12 -4.52 -14.66
N SER A 245 15.32 -3.48 -13.86
CA SER A 245 16.64 -3.06 -13.38
C SER A 245 16.62 -2.75 -11.88
N VAL A 246 17.73 -3.04 -11.22
CA VAL A 246 17.96 -2.71 -9.81
C VAL A 246 19.06 -1.66 -9.76
N ASN A 247 18.81 -0.55 -9.06
CA ASN A 247 19.86 0.42 -8.77
C ASN A 247 20.57 0.00 -7.50
N LEU A 248 21.77 -0.56 -7.64
CA LEU A 248 22.63 -0.88 -6.51
C LEU A 248 23.47 0.36 -6.18
N ARG A 249 23.44 0.78 -4.92
CA ARG A 249 24.44 1.73 -4.40
C ARG A 249 25.61 0.90 -3.90
N CYS A 250 26.79 1.10 -4.49
CA CYS A 250 28.03 0.57 -3.94
C CYS A 250 28.57 1.53 -2.87
N ASP A 251 29.27 0.99 -1.87
CA ASP A 251 29.87 1.75 -0.76
C ASP A 251 30.90 2.79 -1.23
N SER A 252 31.35 2.74 -2.49
CA SER A 252 32.19 3.75 -3.14
C SER A 252 31.45 5.02 -3.58
N GLY A 253 30.12 5.09 -3.42
CA GLY A 253 29.30 6.20 -3.93
C GLY A 253 28.99 6.11 -5.43
N GLU A 254 29.52 5.12 -6.14
CA GLU A 254 29.21 4.87 -7.54
C GLU A 254 27.89 4.09 -7.70
N ARG A 255 27.08 4.51 -8.69
CA ARG A 255 25.80 3.89 -9.03
C ARG A 255 26.02 2.81 -10.08
N LEU A 256 25.84 1.55 -9.70
CA LEU A 256 25.86 0.43 -10.65
C LEU A 256 24.41 0.04 -10.99
N ARG A 257 24.08 0.05 -12.29
CA ARG A 257 22.80 -0.45 -12.80
C ARG A 257 22.96 -1.93 -13.14
N GLY A 258 22.34 -2.80 -12.35
CA GLY A 258 22.09 -4.18 -12.75
C GLY A 258 20.88 -4.21 -13.69
N VAL A 259 21.09 -4.58 -14.94
CA VAL A 259 20.02 -4.65 -15.96
C VAL A 259 19.76 -6.11 -16.29
N CYS A 260 18.56 -6.60 -16.01
CA CYS A 260 18.13 -7.92 -16.47
C CYS A 260 17.46 -7.77 -17.84
N ASN A 261 18.28 -7.92 -18.90
CA ASN A 261 17.80 -8.00 -20.27
C ASN A 261 17.42 -9.46 -20.60
N GLY A 262 16.28 -9.63 -21.27
CA GLY A 262 15.83 -10.86 -21.89
C GLY A 262 15.06 -10.50 -23.13
#